data_AF-A0A1Q7BNJ7-F1
#
_entry.id   AF-A0A1Q7BNJ7-F1
#
_cell.length_a   1.000
_cell.length_b   1.000
_cell.length_c   1.000
_cell.angle_alpha   90.00
_cell.angle_beta   90.00
_cell.angle_gamma   90.00
#
_symmetry.space_group_name_H-M   'P 1'
#
loop_
_entity.id
_entity.type
_entity.pdbx_description
1 polymer ?
#
loop_
_entity_poly.entity_id
_entity_poly.type
_entity_poly.pdbx_seq_one_letter_code
_entity_poly.pdbx_strand_id
1 'polypeptide(L)'
;MAARKADMVKIWLDGAGGLMPKVPPEVYSAVIDEAHKNDLRVAAHIYDLDDAKAIVRAGVDVIAHGVRDKPVDAEFIDMMKARSVWYISTIVLDYTGYVFAEQPSWTREPFLQRALHPAVRAQFDDPAYRERTLALPATAKNRAAVTTNKQNLKALHDAGVRLGFGSDSGVGLRIPGVAEHLELALMVEAGLTPMQAITNATSNAAALLKLGDRGVWPPASLPIWWSSRAIQLPTSAIRGRFTRSGIAASRRRDRSRRSRPESAATIGASSTLNARINLQRSTAVGLRIRDPTSDLIGRQKDPAGPRS
;
A
#
# COMPACT_ATOMS: atom_id res chain seq x y z
N MET A 1 18.26 12.81 -4.21
CA MET A 1 17.42 11.64 -4.53
C MET A 1 17.75 11.09 -5.93
N ALA A 2 17.87 11.95 -6.95
CA ALA A 2 18.27 11.57 -8.31
C ALA A 2 19.59 10.77 -8.38
N ALA A 3 20.64 11.20 -7.68
CA ALA A 3 21.92 10.47 -7.63
C ALA A 3 21.80 9.02 -7.10
N ARG A 4 20.73 8.71 -6.34
CA ARG A 4 20.41 7.36 -5.85
C ARG A 4 19.39 6.64 -6.72
N LYS A 5 19.06 7.17 -7.90
CA LYS A 5 18.09 6.62 -8.87
C LYS A 5 16.69 6.39 -8.27
N ALA A 6 16.23 7.30 -7.43
CA ALA A 6 14.81 7.31 -7.02
C ALA A 6 13.93 7.68 -8.22
N ASP A 7 12.76 7.05 -8.37
CA ASP A 7 11.84 7.32 -9.48
C ASP A 7 10.89 8.51 -9.21
N MET A 8 10.76 8.92 -7.95
CA MET A 8 9.85 9.98 -7.51
C MET A 8 10.30 10.55 -6.16
N VAL A 9 9.96 11.81 -5.90
CA VAL A 9 10.10 12.46 -4.59
C VAL A 9 8.75 12.41 -3.88
N LYS A 10 8.77 12.16 -2.57
CA LYS A 10 7.57 12.21 -1.71
C LYS A 10 7.79 13.23 -0.60
N ILE A 11 6.83 14.13 -0.40
CA ILE A 11 6.82 15.09 0.70
C ILE A 11 5.55 14.95 1.55
N TRP A 12 5.65 15.36 2.81
CA TRP A 12 4.53 15.46 3.74
C TRP A 12 4.27 16.92 4.05
N LEU A 13 3.08 17.42 3.71
CA LEU A 13 2.78 18.85 3.78
C LEU A 13 2.00 19.23 5.06
N ASP A 14 1.02 18.43 5.45
CA ASP A 14 0.18 18.74 6.59
C ASP A 14 0.90 18.58 7.94
N GLY A 15 0.29 19.14 9.00
CA GLY A 15 0.85 19.15 10.34
C GLY A 15 0.46 17.95 11.20
N ALA A 16 0.03 16.83 10.60
CA ALA A 16 -0.45 15.64 11.29
C ALA A 16 -1.50 15.95 12.39
N GLY A 17 -2.44 16.87 12.09
CA GLY A 17 -3.45 17.32 13.05
C GLY A 17 -2.91 18.21 14.18
N GLY A 18 -1.79 18.92 13.95
CA GLY A 18 -1.14 19.81 14.92
C GLY A 18 0.02 19.19 15.69
N LEU A 19 0.35 17.92 15.41
CA LEU A 19 1.47 17.22 16.04
C LEU A 19 2.84 17.62 15.46
N MET A 20 2.85 18.18 14.25
CA MET A 20 4.07 18.59 13.55
C MET A 20 3.87 19.95 12.87
N PRO A 21 4.94 20.76 12.73
CA PRO A 21 4.88 21.96 11.91
C PRO A 21 4.65 21.59 10.45
N LYS A 22 3.84 22.38 9.74
CA LYS A 22 3.67 22.25 8.29
C LYS A 22 4.96 22.63 7.57
N VAL A 23 5.21 22.01 6.42
CA VAL A 23 6.33 22.39 5.55
C VAL A 23 6.05 23.77 4.94
N PRO A 24 6.93 24.77 5.09
CA PRO A 24 6.70 26.11 4.56
C PRO A 24 6.66 26.16 3.02
N PRO A 25 5.97 27.15 2.41
CA PRO A 25 5.89 27.31 0.97
C PRO A 25 7.20 27.36 0.21
N GLU A 26 8.16 28.10 0.73
CA GLU A 26 9.49 28.22 0.16
C GLU A 26 10.22 26.87 0.11
N VAL A 27 9.98 26.00 1.10
CA VAL A 27 10.62 24.69 1.18
C VAL A 27 10.02 23.72 0.18
N TYR A 28 8.69 23.56 0.16
CA TYR A 28 8.09 22.62 -0.80
C TYR A 28 8.24 23.10 -2.25
N SER A 29 8.27 24.41 -2.50
CA SER A 29 8.50 24.96 -3.84
C SER A 29 9.91 24.65 -4.32
N ALA A 30 10.93 24.88 -3.47
CA ALA A 30 12.30 24.53 -3.80
C ALA A 30 12.50 23.02 -4.03
N VAL A 31 11.80 22.16 -3.28
CA VAL A 31 11.82 20.70 -3.50
C VAL A 31 11.21 20.34 -4.83
N ILE A 32 10.08 20.94 -5.21
CA ILE A 32 9.42 20.70 -6.50
C ILE A 32 10.31 21.15 -7.65
N ASP A 33 10.82 22.39 -7.59
CA ASP A 33 11.71 22.94 -8.61
C ASP A 33 12.96 22.07 -8.81
N GLU A 34 13.60 21.64 -7.72
CA GLU A 34 14.80 20.81 -7.80
C GLU A 34 14.48 19.39 -8.29
N ALA A 35 13.35 18.80 -7.89
CA ALA A 35 12.92 17.51 -8.40
C ALA A 35 12.70 17.56 -9.92
N HIS A 36 12.00 18.58 -10.41
CA HIS A 36 11.70 18.75 -11.83
C HIS A 36 12.97 19.00 -12.67
N LYS A 37 13.96 19.75 -12.16
CA LYS A 37 15.27 19.90 -12.83
C LYS A 37 16.02 18.57 -13.01
N ASN A 38 15.69 17.57 -12.20
CA ASN A 38 16.27 16.24 -12.25
C ASN A 38 15.31 15.19 -12.84
N ASP A 39 14.29 15.63 -13.60
CA ASP A 39 13.27 14.77 -14.23
C ASP A 39 12.47 13.89 -13.27
N LEU A 40 12.43 14.25 -11.98
CA LEU A 40 11.68 13.55 -10.95
C LEU A 40 10.34 14.22 -10.69
N ARG A 41 9.31 13.41 -10.55
CA ARG A 41 7.98 13.89 -10.14
C ARG A 41 7.86 13.95 -8.62
N VAL A 42 6.93 14.75 -8.13
CA VAL A 42 6.68 14.92 -6.70
C VAL A 42 5.27 14.47 -6.32
N ALA A 43 5.18 13.61 -5.31
CA ALA A 43 3.94 13.28 -4.63
C ALA A 43 3.88 13.98 -3.27
N ALA A 44 2.70 14.46 -2.89
CA ALA A 44 2.48 15.13 -1.61
C ALA A 44 1.46 14.38 -0.76
N HIS A 45 1.76 14.17 0.52
CA HIS A 45 0.76 13.82 1.53
C HIS A 45 0.06 15.10 1.99
N ILE A 46 -1.28 15.11 1.94
CA ILE A 46 -2.12 16.20 2.40
C ILE A 46 -3.31 15.68 3.22
N TYR A 47 -3.97 16.59 3.91
CA TYR A 47 -5.27 16.40 4.56
C TYR A 47 -6.23 17.53 4.16
N ASP A 48 -5.75 18.77 4.25
CA ASP A 48 -6.54 19.98 4.07
C ASP A 48 -6.66 20.40 2.59
N LEU A 49 -7.84 20.88 2.18
CA LEU A 49 -8.04 21.43 0.83
C LEU A 49 -7.11 22.61 0.54
N ASP A 50 -6.87 23.47 1.53
CA ASP A 50 -6.07 24.68 1.34
C ASP A 50 -4.59 24.33 1.05
N ASP A 51 -4.06 23.31 1.74
CA ASP A 51 -2.75 22.74 1.48
C ASP A 51 -2.70 22.10 0.08
N ALA A 52 -3.74 21.34 -0.28
CA ALA A 52 -3.84 20.72 -1.60
C ALA A 52 -3.84 21.77 -2.73
N LYS A 53 -4.57 22.87 -2.57
CA LYS A 53 -4.54 23.99 -3.52
C LYS A 53 -3.17 24.65 -3.58
N ALA A 54 -2.57 24.96 -2.44
CA ALA A 54 -1.27 25.62 -2.37
C ALA A 54 -0.19 24.81 -3.12
N ILE A 55 -0.18 23.49 -2.92
CA ILE A 55 0.85 22.64 -3.51
C ILE A 55 0.59 22.30 -4.99
N VAL A 56 -0.68 22.29 -5.44
CA VAL A 56 -1.01 22.25 -6.87
C VAL A 56 -0.54 23.51 -7.59
N ARG A 57 -0.70 24.70 -6.97
CA ARG A 57 -0.15 25.95 -7.53
C ARG A 57 1.37 25.91 -7.64
N ALA A 58 2.03 25.27 -6.68
CA ALA A 58 3.48 25.07 -6.67
C ALA A 58 3.98 24.00 -7.66
N GLY A 59 3.09 23.27 -8.33
CA GLY A 59 3.46 22.35 -9.42
C GLY A 59 3.65 20.89 -9.03
N VAL A 60 3.04 20.41 -7.95
CA VAL A 60 3.09 18.98 -7.61
C VAL A 60 2.48 18.10 -8.69
N ASP A 61 2.96 16.85 -8.81
CA ASP A 61 2.48 15.89 -9.80
C ASP A 61 1.38 14.96 -9.27
N VAL A 62 1.41 14.66 -7.96
CA VAL A 62 0.50 13.70 -7.32
C VAL A 62 0.03 14.19 -5.94
N ILE A 63 -1.28 14.23 -5.75
CA ILE A 63 -1.93 14.38 -4.45
C ILE A 63 -2.23 12.98 -3.89
N ALA A 64 -1.70 12.67 -2.71
CA ALA A 64 -1.95 11.41 -1.99
C ALA A 64 -2.85 11.62 -0.77
N HIS A 65 -3.57 10.57 -0.40
CA HIS A 65 -4.53 10.48 0.71
C HIS A 65 -5.80 11.32 0.58
N GLY A 66 -5.85 12.18 -0.44
CA GLY A 66 -7.01 12.97 -0.76
C GLY A 66 -7.36 14.05 0.27
N VAL A 67 -8.24 14.96 -0.14
CA VAL A 67 -8.77 16.04 0.68
C VAL A 67 -9.83 15.47 1.61
N ARG A 68 -9.68 15.70 2.92
CA ARG A 68 -10.42 15.02 3.98
C ARG A 68 -11.05 15.94 5.02
N ASP A 69 -10.74 17.24 4.99
CA ASP A 69 -11.30 18.25 5.88
C ASP A 69 -12.66 18.78 5.41
N LYS A 70 -12.83 19.00 4.10
CA LYS A 70 -14.05 19.58 3.52
C LYS A 70 -14.27 19.13 2.05
N PRO A 71 -15.47 19.37 1.49
CA PRO A 71 -15.72 19.16 0.08
C PRO A 71 -14.73 19.94 -0.80
N VAL A 72 -14.23 19.31 -1.87
CA VAL A 72 -13.43 19.99 -2.89
C VAL A 72 -14.29 21.01 -3.66
N ASP A 73 -13.69 22.11 -4.09
CA ASP A 73 -14.37 23.14 -4.86
C ASP A 73 -13.91 23.20 -6.32
N ALA A 74 -14.61 24.02 -7.11
CA ALA A 74 -14.36 24.19 -8.53
C ALA A 74 -12.93 24.67 -8.81
N GLU A 75 -12.39 25.57 -7.99
CA GLU A 75 -11.02 26.07 -8.14
C GLU A 75 -10.01 24.91 -8.06
N PHE A 76 -10.14 24.04 -7.05
CA PHE A 76 -9.26 22.88 -6.92
C PHE A 76 -9.40 21.91 -8.09
N ILE A 77 -10.64 21.59 -8.50
CA ILE A 77 -10.93 20.70 -9.63
C ILE A 77 -10.28 21.24 -10.92
N ASP A 78 -10.47 22.53 -11.21
CA ASP A 78 -9.94 23.17 -12.41
C ASP A 78 -8.42 23.17 -12.43
N MET A 79 -7.77 23.45 -11.29
CA MET A 79 -6.31 23.38 -11.18
C MET A 79 -5.79 21.96 -11.39
N MET A 80 -6.44 20.95 -10.81
CA MET A 80 -6.07 19.54 -10.99
C MET A 80 -6.12 19.14 -12.47
N LYS A 81 -7.16 19.56 -13.20
CA LYS A 81 -7.33 19.30 -14.63
C LYS A 81 -6.31 20.05 -15.47
N ALA A 82 -6.20 21.36 -15.29
CA ALA A 82 -5.31 22.23 -16.06
C ALA A 82 -3.84 21.76 -15.99
N ARG A 83 -3.43 21.24 -14.83
CA ARG A 83 -2.07 20.75 -14.58
C ARG A 83 -1.92 19.25 -14.74
N SER A 84 -3.00 18.52 -15.04
CA SER A 84 -3.01 17.06 -15.15
C SER A 84 -2.43 16.33 -13.92
N VAL A 85 -2.69 16.87 -12.73
CA VAL A 85 -2.23 16.32 -11.46
C VAL A 85 -3.00 15.03 -11.16
N TRP A 86 -2.29 14.02 -10.66
CA TRP A 86 -2.91 12.76 -10.24
C TRP A 86 -3.47 12.86 -8.82
N TYR A 87 -4.65 12.29 -8.59
CA TYR A 87 -5.26 12.19 -7.28
C TYR A 87 -5.35 10.72 -6.82
N ILE A 88 -4.84 10.41 -5.63
CA ILE A 88 -4.92 9.09 -5.00
C ILE A 88 -5.68 9.24 -3.68
N SER A 89 -6.93 8.78 -3.64
CA SER A 89 -7.83 8.95 -2.50
C SER A 89 -7.34 8.24 -1.24
N THR A 90 -6.86 6.99 -1.35
CA THR A 90 -6.34 6.24 -0.21
C THR A 90 -7.34 6.18 0.97
N ILE A 91 -8.64 6.04 0.68
CA ILE A 91 -9.75 6.09 1.66
C ILE A 91 -9.54 5.07 2.79
N VAL A 92 -8.93 3.93 2.46
CA VAL A 92 -8.58 2.88 3.41
C VAL A 92 -7.70 3.36 4.58
N LEU A 93 -6.99 4.47 4.41
CA LEU A 93 -6.16 5.10 5.45
C LEU A 93 -6.97 5.38 6.72
N ASP A 94 -8.04 6.16 6.62
CA ASP A 94 -8.87 6.51 7.78
C ASP A 94 -9.83 5.37 8.13
N TYR A 95 -10.28 4.61 7.13
CA TYR A 95 -11.19 3.46 7.32
C TYR A 95 -10.61 2.39 8.24
N THR A 96 -9.32 2.05 8.05
CA THR A 96 -8.63 1.05 8.89
C THR A 96 -8.40 1.51 10.32
N GLY A 97 -8.58 2.80 10.60
CA GLY A 97 -8.52 3.35 11.96
C GLY A 97 -9.67 2.89 12.86
N TYR A 98 -10.75 2.33 12.31
CA TYR A 98 -11.89 1.86 13.11
C TYR A 98 -12.52 0.55 12.63
N VAL A 99 -12.44 0.21 11.35
CA VAL A 99 -13.23 -0.91 10.79
C VAL A 99 -12.94 -2.27 11.43
N PHE A 100 -11.68 -2.54 11.80
CA PHE A 100 -11.34 -3.80 12.46
C PHE A 100 -11.91 -3.89 13.88
N ALA A 101 -12.06 -2.76 14.57
CA ALA A 101 -12.76 -2.71 15.86
C ALA A 101 -14.26 -2.92 15.68
N GLU A 102 -14.85 -2.47 14.57
CA GLU A 102 -16.26 -2.73 14.24
C GLU A 102 -16.57 -4.19 13.94
N GLN A 103 -15.57 -4.97 13.52
CA GLN A 103 -15.69 -6.39 13.16
C GLN A 103 -16.86 -6.68 12.19
N PRO A 104 -16.93 -6.02 11.01
CA PRO A 104 -17.86 -6.45 9.98
C PRO A 104 -17.58 -7.90 9.57
N SER A 105 -18.60 -8.61 9.08
CA SER A 105 -18.52 -10.07 8.83
C SER A 105 -17.32 -10.49 7.97
N TRP A 106 -16.91 -9.65 7.02
CA TRP A 106 -15.77 -9.92 6.15
C TRP A 106 -14.43 -10.06 6.90
N THR A 107 -14.29 -9.54 8.13
CA THR A 107 -13.06 -9.71 8.91
C THR A 107 -12.86 -11.16 9.37
N ARG A 108 -13.92 -11.98 9.36
CA ARG A 108 -13.84 -13.40 9.70
C ARG A 108 -13.53 -14.29 8.50
N GLU A 109 -13.46 -13.71 7.30
CA GLU A 109 -13.21 -14.47 6.07
C GLU A 109 -11.82 -15.16 6.10
N PRO A 110 -11.71 -16.42 5.61
CA PRO A 110 -10.44 -17.14 5.58
C PRO A 110 -9.34 -16.42 4.80
N PHE A 111 -9.70 -15.54 3.87
CA PHE A 111 -8.75 -14.69 3.15
C PHE A 111 -7.97 -13.78 4.12
N LEU A 112 -8.67 -13.00 4.93
CA LEU A 112 -8.05 -12.11 5.92
C LEU A 112 -7.33 -12.92 7.01
N GLN A 113 -8.01 -13.91 7.57
CA GLN A 113 -7.49 -14.68 8.70
C GLN A 113 -6.15 -15.38 8.40
N ARG A 114 -5.90 -15.75 7.14
CA ARG A 114 -4.60 -16.29 6.70
C ARG A 114 -3.52 -15.23 6.49
N ALA A 115 -3.90 -13.99 6.21
CA ALA A 115 -2.97 -12.88 6.01
C ALA A 115 -2.50 -12.26 7.35
N LEU A 116 -3.26 -12.45 8.43
CA LEU A 116 -2.98 -11.84 9.73
C LEU A 116 -1.92 -12.62 10.53
N HIS A 117 -0.96 -11.87 11.09
CA HIS A 117 -0.09 -12.38 12.14
C HIS A 117 -0.93 -12.83 13.37
N PRO A 118 -0.58 -13.92 14.08
CA PRO A 118 -1.33 -14.38 15.26
C PRO A 118 -1.61 -13.29 16.30
N ALA A 119 -0.63 -12.41 16.56
CA ALA A 119 -0.80 -11.29 17.51
C ALA A 119 -1.88 -10.29 17.06
N VAL A 120 -2.00 -10.03 15.76
CA VAL A 120 -3.03 -9.11 15.23
C VAL A 120 -4.42 -9.75 15.31
N ARG A 121 -4.52 -11.07 15.09
CA ARG A 121 -5.77 -11.81 15.31
C ARG A 121 -6.22 -11.73 16.77
N ALA A 122 -5.30 -12.02 17.70
CA ALA A 122 -5.58 -11.91 19.13
C ALA A 122 -5.99 -10.48 19.54
N GLN A 123 -5.36 -9.45 18.97
CA GLN A 123 -5.77 -8.07 19.17
C GLN A 123 -7.20 -7.81 18.66
N PHE A 124 -7.58 -8.33 17.48
CA PHE A 124 -8.92 -8.14 16.93
C PHE A 124 -10.00 -8.88 17.74
N ASP A 125 -9.64 -10.02 18.35
CA ASP A 125 -10.53 -10.80 19.20
C ASP A 125 -10.66 -10.21 20.62
N ASP A 126 -9.76 -9.31 21.04
CA ASP A 126 -9.80 -8.63 22.35
C ASP A 126 -10.97 -7.61 22.42
N PRO A 127 -11.99 -7.83 23.27
CA PRO A 127 -13.09 -6.87 23.45
C PRO A 127 -12.60 -5.49 23.92
N ALA A 128 -11.51 -5.43 24.70
CA ALA A 128 -10.97 -4.17 25.19
C ALA A 128 -10.32 -3.36 24.06
N TYR A 129 -9.74 -4.01 23.05
CA TYR A 129 -9.28 -3.31 21.83
C TYR A 129 -10.46 -2.65 21.12
N ARG A 130 -11.58 -3.35 20.97
CA ARG A 130 -12.79 -2.81 20.35
C ARG A 130 -13.31 -1.59 21.12
N GLU A 131 -13.54 -1.75 22.42
CA GLU A 131 -14.07 -0.67 23.26
C GLU A 131 -13.17 0.57 23.23
N ARG A 132 -11.86 0.38 23.46
CA ARG A 132 -10.90 1.49 23.42
C ARG A 132 -10.91 2.19 22.08
N THR A 133 -10.82 1.45 20.97
CA THR A 133 -10.72 2.04 19.62
C THR A 133 -11.98 2.83 19.27
N LEU A 134 -13.16 2.27 19.52
CA LEU A 134 -14.42 2.93 19.18
C LEU A 134 -14.70 4.16 20.04
N ALA A 135 -14.15 4.23 21.25
CA ALA A 135 -14.27 5.38 22.13
C ALA A 135 -13.30 6.54 21.80
N LEU A 136 -12.30 6.33 20.95
CA LEU A 136 -11.33 7.39 20.60
C LEU A 136 -12.02 8.53 19.83
N PRO A 137 -11.76 9.81 20.17
CA PRO A 137 -12.20 10.95 19.35
C PRO A 137 -11.71 10.86 17.89
N ALA A 138 -10.53 10.26 17.69
CA ALA A 138 -9.98 9.96 16.37
C ALA A 138 -10.91 9.08 15.51
N THR A 139 -11.70 8.18 16.12
CA THR A 139 -12.64 7.32 15.37
C THR A 139 -13.76 8.14 14.73
N ALA A 140 -14.32 9.11 15.45
CA ALA A 140 -15.31 10.03 14.88
C ALA A 140 -14.72 10.87 13.75
N LYS A 141 -13.49 11.40 13.94
CA LYS A 141 -12.75 12.14 12.91
C LYS A 141 -12.50 11.27 11.67
N ASN A 142 -12.04 10.03 11.84
CA ASN A 142 -11.74 9.11 10.75
C ASN A 142 -13.01 8.78 9.94
N ARG A 143 -14.16 8.59 10.59
CA ARG A 143 -15.45 8.38 9.89
C ARG A 143 -15.84 9.60 9.05
N ALA A 144 -15.69 10.80 9.60
CA ALA A 144 -15.95 12.03 8.86
C ALA A 144 -15.00 12.15 7.66
N ALA A 145 -13.71 11.89 7.86
CA ALA A 145 -12.70 11.89 6.81
C ALA A 145 -13.01 10.87 5.70
N VAL A 146 -13.42 9.64 6.04
CA VAL A 146 -13.85 8.63 5.06
C VAL A 146 -15.04 9.12 4.23
N THR A 147 -16.05 9.70 4.87
CA THR A 147 -17.22 10.25 4.18
C THR A 147 -16.82 11.37 3.21
N THR A 148 -16.05 12.35 3.69
CA THR A 148 -15.58 13.48 2.87
C THR A 148 -14.70 13.01 1.72
N ASN A 149 -13.77 12.08 1.96
CA ASN A 149 -12.87 11.59 0.91
C ASN A 149 -13.62 10.80 -0.18
N LYS A 150 -14.64 10.01 0.19
CA LYS A 150 -15.52 9.34 -0.78
C LYS A 150 -16.26 10.35 -1.65
N GLN A 151 -16.85 11.37 -1.05
CA GLN A 151 -17.55 12.44 -1.77
C GLN A 151 -16.61 13.16 -2.73
N ASN A 152 -15.41 13.52 -2.25
CA ASN A 152 -14.39 14.21 -3.03
C ASN A 152 -13.86 13.35 -4.18
N LEU A 153 -13.60 12.06 -3.94
CA LEU A 153 -13.22 11.11 -4.99
C LEU A 153 -14.25 11.08 -6.12
N LYS A 154 -15.54 11.01 -5.78
CA LYS A 154 -16.61 10.99 -6.79
C LYS A 154 -16.69 12.29 -7.58
N ALA A 155 -16.64 13.43 -6.88
CA ALA A 155 -16.67 14.75 -7.53
C ALA A 155 -15.50 14.93 -8.52
N LEU A 156 -14.28 14.53 -8.11
CA LEU A 156 -13.09 14.60 -8.95
C LEU A 156 -13.17 13.63 -10.14
N HIS A 157 -13.66 12.41 -9.92
CA HIS A 157 -13.91 11.44 -10.99
C HIS A 157 -14.85 12.03 -12.05
N ASP A 158 -16.00 12.57 -11.62
CA ASP A 158 -17.04 13.09 -12.51
C ASP A 158 -16.59 14.32 -13.28
N ALA A 159 -15.70 15.12 -12.70
CA ALA A 159 -15.10 16.27 -13.36
C ALA A 159 -14.00 15.90 -14.38
N GLY A 160 -13.59 14.63 -14.45
CA GLY A 160 -12.55 14.13 -15.34
C GLY A 160 -11.12 14.34 -14.83
N VAL A 161 -10.91 14.45 -13.52
CA VAL A 161 -9.56 14.50 -12.92
C VAL A 161 -8.89 13.14 -13.05
N ARG A 162 -7.56 13.14 -13.23
CA ARG A 162 -6.76 11.90 -13.32
C ARG A 162 -6.69 11.21 -11.97
N LEU A 163 -7.25 10.01 -11.87
CA LEU A 163 -7.26 9.24 -10.64
C LEU A 163 -6.25 8.09 -10.69
N GLY A 164 -5.39 8.02 -9.68
CA GLY A 164 -4.52 6.89 -9.43
C GLY A 164 -5.13 5.93 -8.40
N PHE A 165 -4.33 4.94 -8.01
CA PHE A 165 -4.72 3.95 -6.99
C PHE A 165 -3.58 3.76 -6.00
N GLY A 166 -3.93 3.65 -4.71
CA GLY A 166 -2.99 3.43 -3.62
C GLY A 166 -3.74 3.19 -2.31
N SER A 167 -3.17 2.34 -1.45
CA SER A 167 -3.77 1.88 -0.20
C SER A 167 -2.99 2.33 1.05
N ASP A 168 -1.77 2.84 0.88
CA ASP A 168 -0.80 3.09 1.95
C ASP A 168 -0.56 1.85 2.84
N SER A 169 -0.54 0.67 2.21
CA SER A 169 -0.33 -0.60 2.89
C SER A 169 1.09 -0.75 3.41
N GLY A 170 1.22 -1.53 4.50
CA GLY A 170 2.48 -1.74 5.21
C GLY A 170 2.68 -0.83 6.42
N VAL A 171 1.76 0.10 6.69
CA VAL A 171 1.78 0.97 7.87
C VAL A 171 0.55 0.71 8.75
N GLY A 172 0.76 0.38 10.02
CA GLY A 172 -0.31 0.10 10.97
C GLY A 172 -1.16 -1.10 10.54
N LEU A 173 -2.50 -0.99 10.64
CA LEU A 173 -3.43 -2.06 10.28
C LEU A 173 -3.79 -2.12 8.78
N ARG A 174 -3.08 -1.38 7.92
CA ARG A 174 -3.24 -1.45 6.46
C ARG A 174 -2.47 -2.65 5.91
N ILE A 175 -3.05 -3.82 6.12
CA ILE A 175 -2.47 -5.12 5.79
C ILE A 175 -2.28 -5.23 4.27
N PRO A 176 -1.05 -5.47 3.77
CA PRO A 176 -0.81 -5.65 2.34
C PRO A 176 -1.64 -6.77 1.72
N GLY A 177 -2.16 -6.53 0.52
CA GLY A 177 -3.14 -7.36 -0.15
C GLY A 177 -4.57 -7.02 0.27
N VAL A 178 -4.87 -6.92 1.56
CA VAL A 178 -6.22 -6.64 2.06
C VAL A 178 -6.58 -5.17 1.84
N ALA A 179 -5.67 -4.25 2.17
CA ALA A 179 -5.91 -2.82 2.06
C ALA A 179 -6.19 -2.37 0.62
N GLU A 180 -5.59 -3.03 -0.38
CA GLU A 180 -5.87 -2.78 -1.79
C GLU A 180 -7.28 -3.22 -2.19
N HIS A 181 -7.75 -4.38 -1.70
CA HIS A 181 -9.12 -4.83 -1.98
C HIS A 181 -10.15 -3.95 -1.26
N LEU A 182 -9.83 -3.48 -0.06
CA LEU A 182 -10.66 -2.51 0.66
C LEU A 182 -10.71 -1.17 -0.07
N GLU A 183 -9.58 -0.65 -0.58
CA GLU A 183 -9.60 0.59 -1.36
C GLU A 183 -10.49 0.44 -2.61
N LEU A 184 -10.38 -0.67 -3.34
CA LEU A 184 -11.28 -0.94 -4.48
C LEU A 184 -12.76 -0.93 -4.08
N ALA A 185 -13.10 -1.59 -2.97
CA ALA A 185 -14.47 -1.60 -2.45
C ALA A 185 -14.94 -0.19 -2.04
N LEU A 186 -14.08 0.58 -1.35
CA LEU A 186 -14.38 1.94 -0.91
C LEU A 186 -14.54 2.91 -2.08
N MET A 187 -13.80 2.73 -3.17
CA MET A 187 -13.98 3.48 -4.42
C MET A 187 -15.35 3.18 -5.05
N VAL A 188 -15.80 1.92 -5.02
CA VAL A 188 -17.14 1.56 -5.49
C VAL A 188 -18.22 2.14 -4.57
N GLU A 189 -18.04 2.08 -3.26
CA GLU A 189 -18.92 2.72 -2.29
C GLU A 189 -18.96 4.26 -2.45
N ALA A 190 -17.89 4.88 -2.95
CA ALA A 190 -17.86 6.29 -3.31
C ALA A 190 -18.69 6.61 -4.56
N GLY A 191 -19.12 5.60 -5.33
CA GLY A 191 -19.96 5.75 -6.51
C GLY A 191 -19.25 5.50 -7.85
N LEU A 192 -18.01 5.00 -7.85
CA LEU A 192 -17.40 4.47 -9.07
C LEU A 192 -17.99 3.10 -9.41
N THR A 193 -18.02 2.76 -10.69
CA THR A 193 -18.29 1.38 -11.12
C THR A 193 -17.11 0.46 -10.77
N PRO A 194 -17.33 -0.86 -10.60
CA PRO A 194 -16.24 -1.81 -10.41
C PRO A 194 -15.16 -1.73 -11.49
N MET A 195 -15.54 -1.50 -12.76
CA MET A 195 -14.58 -1.38 -13.85
C MET A 195 -13.76 -0.08 -13.76
N GLN A 196 -14.35 1.04 -13.33
CA GLN A 196 -13.61 2.27 -13.08
C GLN A 196 -12.59 2.10 -11.95
N ALA A 197 -12.96 1.42 -10.86
CA ALA A 197 -12.02 1.11 -9.77
C ALA A 197 -10.85 0.22 -10.25
N ILE A 198 -11.14 -0.82 -11.06
CA ILE A 198 -10.09 -1.67 -11.66
C ILE A 198 -9.20 -0.87 -12.62
N THR A 199 -9.78 0.01 -13.44
CA THR A 199 -9.05 0.88 -14.37
C THR A 199 -8.08 1.79 -13.61
N ASN A 200 -8.54 2.39 -12.50
CA ASN A 200 -7.70 3.18 -11.60
C ASN A 200 -6.52 2.37 -11.04
N ALA A 201 -6.77 1.11 -10.67
CA ALA A 201 -5.75 0.19 -10.14
C ALA A 201 -4.85 -0.47 -11.21
N THR A 202 -5.09 -0.25 -12.51
CA THR A 202 -4.36 -0.92 -13.59
C THR A 202 -3.78 0.09 -14.58
N SER A 203 -4.50 0.43 -15.64
CA SER A 203 -4.01 1.30 -16.71
C SER A 203 -3.66 2.70 -16.20
N ASN A 204 -4.46 3.25 -15.29
CA ASN A 204 -4.18 4.57 -14.71
C ASN A 204 -2.98 4.51 -13.76
N ALA A 205 -2.85 3.47 -12.93
CA ALA A 205 -1.66 3.28 -12.10
C ALA A 205 -0.39 3.15 -12.95
N ALA A 206 -0.46 2.42 -14.08
CA ALA A 206 0.63 2.30 -15.03
C ALA A 206 0.98 3.65 -15.68
N ALA A 207 -0.03 4.41 -16.14
CA ALA A 207 0.16 5.75 -16.68
C ALA A 207 0.72 6.73 -15.63
N LEU A 208 0.24 6.66 -14.38
CA LEU A 208 0.78 7.42 -13.26
C LEU A 208 2.23 7.08 -13.03
N LEU A 209 2.67 5.83 -13.17
CA LEU A 209 4.06 5.44 -12.99
C LEU A 209 4.92 5.59 -14.26
N LYS A 210 4.35 6.08 -15.38
CA LYS A 210 5.00 6.13 -16.71
C LYS A 210 5.46 4.74 -17.20
N LEU A 211 4.67 3.70 -16.92
CA LEU A 211 4.93 2.32 -17.31
C LEU A 211 4.05 1.95 -18.51
N GLY A 212 4.59 2.08 -19.72
CA GLY A 212 3.84 1.82 -20.96
C GLY A 212 3.69 0.34 -21.34
N ASP A 213 4.35 -0.56 -20.62
CA ASP A 213 4.43 -2.00 -20.91
C ASP A 213 3.42 -2.86 -20.12
N ARG A 214 2.60 -2.23 -19.28
CA ARG A 214 1.66 -2.91 -18.37
C ARG A 214 0.42 -2.09 -18.09
N GLY A 215 -0.53 -2.66 -17.36
CA GLY A 215 -1.78 -1.99 -16.97
C GLY A 215 -2.93 -2.17 -17.96
N VAL A 216 -2.65 -2.62 -19.18
CA VAL A 216 -3.65 -3.05 -20.16
C VAL A 216 -3.22 -4.40 -20.74
N TRP A 217 -4.18 -5.28 -21.03
CA TRP A 217 -3.89 -6.49 -21.78
C TRP A 217 -3.68 -6.12 -23.26
N PRO A 218 -2.53 -6.43 -23.89
CA PRO A 218 -2.29 -6.06 -25.27
C PRO A 218 -3.29 -6.76 -26.21
N PRO A 219 -3.84 -6.09 -27.23
CA PRO A 219 -4.79 -6.70 -28.17
C PRO A 219 -4.25 -7.94 -28.92
N ALA A 220 -2.93 -8.09 -29.02
CA ALA A 220 -2.28 -9.05 -29.93
C ALA A 220 -1.88 -10.41 -29.32
N SER A 221 -2.29 -10.76 -28.09
CA SER A 221 -1.89 -12.03 -27.45
C SER A 221 -3.06 -12.98 -27.15
N LEU A 222 -4.10 -12.96 -27.98
CA LEU A 222 -5.09 -14.05 -28.01
C LEU A 222 -4.56 -15.16 -28.93
N PRO A 223 -4.06 -16.30 -28.43
CA PRO A 223 -4.08 -17.49 -29.25
C PRO A 223 -5.56 -17.80 -29.56
N ILE A 224 -5.84 -18.10 -30.83
CA ILE A 224 -7.14 -18.27 -31.53
C ILE A 224 -8.18 -19.20 -30.85
N TRP A 225 -7.94 -19.71 -29.65
CA TRP A 225 -8.81 -20.65 -28.93
C TRP A 225 -10.01 -20.03 -28.21
N TRP A 226 -10.17 -18.70 -28.24
CA TRP A 226 -11.31 -17.99 -27.63
C TRP A 226 -12.29 -17.41 -28.67
N SER A 227 -12.47 -18.08 -29.81
CA SER A 227 -13.65 -17.82 -30.65
C SER A 227 -14.86 -18.53 -30.03
N SER A 228 -15.92 -17.76 -29.79
CA SER A 228 -17.24 -18.14 -29.31
C SER A 228 -17.76 -19.47 -29.86
N ARG A 229 -17.50 -20.57 -29.14
CA ARG A 229 -18.44 -21.69 -29.05
C ARG A 229 -18.92 -21.71 -27.61
N ALA A 230 -20.23 -21.66 -27.43
CA ALA A 230 -20.88 -21.76 -26.15
C ALA A 230 -20.40 -23.03 -25.43
N ILE A 231 -19.49 -22.87 -24.48
CA ILE A 231 -19.18 -23.89 -23.49
C ILE A 231 -19.88 -23.44 -22.22
N GLN A 232 -21.02 -24.07 -21.92
CA GLN A 232 -21.53 -24.11 -20.56
C GLN A 232 -20.47 -24.80 -19.70
N LEU A 233 -19.69 -24.01 -18.97
CA LEU A 233 -18.76 -24.54 -17.98
C LEU A 233 -19.48 -24.62 -16.62
N PRO A 234 -19.42 -25.76 -15.92
CA PRO A 234 -19.84 -25.82 -14.53
C PRO A 234 -18.95 -24.91 -13.67
N THR A 235 -19.56 -24.24 -12.70
CA THR A 235 -19.04 -23.13 -11.87
C THR A 235 -17.79 -23.42 -11.04
N SER A 236 -17.15 -24.58 -11.16
CA SER A 236 -16.08 -25.03 -10.26
C SER A 236 -14.65 -24.89 -10.81
N ALA A 237 -14.41 -24.23 -11.95
CA ALA A 237 -13.06 -24.20 -12.54
C ALA A 237 -12.66 -22.86 -13.20
N ILE A 238 -12.63 -21.76 -12.44
CA ILE A 238 -11.83 -20.58 -12.82
C ILE A 238 -10.42 -20.73 -12.22
N ARG A 239 -9.46 -21.20 -13.02
CA ARG A 239 -8.03 -21.20 -12.65
C ARG A 239 -7.28 -20.10 -13.40
N GLY A 240 -7.27 -18.88 -12.88
CA GLY A 240 -6.40 -17.79 -13.36
C GLY A 240 -4.93 -17.99 -12.96
N ARG A 241 -4.01 -17.88 -13.92
CA ARG A 241 -2.55 -17.75 -13.71
C ARG A 241 -2.20 -16.26 -13.77
N PHE A 242 -1.55 -15.75 -12.74
CA PHE A 242 -0.85 -14.47 -12.79
C PHE A 242 0.64 -14.73 -13.09
N THR A 243 1.19 -14.09 -14.11
CA THR A 243 2.62 -14.15 -14.43
C THR A 243 3.23 -12.77 -14.24
N ARG A 244 3.94 -12.56 -13.13
CA ARG A 244 4.65 -11.30 -12.84
C ARG A 244 6.04 -11.27 -13.51
N SER A 245 6.15 -11.76 -14.75
CA SER A 245 7.39 -12.17 -15.44
C SER A 245 8.01 -13.47 -14.89
N GLY A 246 8.04 -14.51 -15.72
CA GLY A 246 8.99 -15.64 -15.65
C GLY A 246 9.03 -16.59 -14.45
N ILE A 247 8.46 -16.29 -13.28
CA ILE A 247 8.49 -17.17 -12.10
C ILE A 247 7.08 -17.33 -11.54
N ALA A 248 6.57 -18.57 -11.62
CA ALA A 248 5.27 -18.94 -11.09
C ALA A 248 5.31 -19.03 -9.55
N ALA A 249 4.99 -17.92 -8.87
CA ALA A 249 4.87 -17.91 -7.41
C ALA A 249 3.47 -18.39 -6.97
N SER A 250 3.47 -19.61 -6.44
CA SER A 250 2.53 -20.31 -5.57
C SER A 250 1.09 -20.58 -6.07
N ARG A 251 0.88 -21.83 -6.51
CA ARG A 251 -0.29 -22.63 -6.13
C ARG A 251 0.22 -23.85 -5.34
N ARG A 252 -0.58 -24.34 -4.40
CA ARG A 252 -0.34 -25.58 -3.62
C ARG A 252 0.21 -26.69 -4.52
N ARG A 253 1.31 -27.34 -4.10
CA ARG A 253 1.66 -28.68 -4.61
C ARG A 253 0.59 -29.65 -4.10
N ASP A 254 -0.36 -29.97 -4.97
CA ASP A 254 -1.21 -31.13 -4.82
C ASP A 254 -0.32 -32.38 -4.95
N ARG A 255 -0.17 -33.15 -3.86
CA ARG A 255 0.62 -34.40 -3.81
C ARG A 255 -0.21 -35.64 -4.14
N SER A 256 -1.43 -35.50 -4.66
CA SER A 256 -2.27 -36.65 -5.00
C SER A 256 -2.22 -37.00 -6.49
N ARG A 257 -1.06 -37.46 -6.99
CA ARG A 257 -0.94 -38.28 -8.23
C ARG A 257 0.52 -38.65 -8.54
N ARG A 258 0.95 -39.83 -8.08
CA ARG A 258 1.96 -40.73 -8.71
C ARG A 258 1.53 -42.15 -8.33
N SER A 259 0.78 -42.84 -9.19
CA SER A 259 1.24 -43.80 -10.20
C SER A 259 1.84 -45.09 -9.59
N ARG A 260 1.19 -46.20 -9.94
CA ARG A 260 1.38 -47.62 -9.58
C ARG A 260 2.83 -48.13 -9.63
N PRO A 261 3.16 -49.23 -8.92
CA PRO A 261 4.49 -49.82 -8.91
C PRO A 261 4.69 -50.76 -10.10
N GLU A 262 5.87 -50.71 -10.71
CA GLU A 262 6.41 -51.80 -11.54
C GLU A 262 7.60 -52.45 -10.82
N SER A 263 7.77 -53.71 -11.17
CA SER A 263 8.40 -54.82 -10.44
C SER A 263 9.92 -54.77 -10.27
N ALA A 264 10.35 -55.55 -9.28
CA ALA A 264 11.73 -55.82 -8.89
C ALA A 264 12.62 -56.43 -9.99
N ALA A 265 13.90 -56.03 -9.98
CA ALA A 265 15.03 -56.87 -10.35
C ALA A 265 16.22 -56.50 -9.45
N THR A 266 16.76 -57.51 -8.77
CA THR A 266 17.90 -57.45 -7.83
C THR A 266 19.22 -57.66 -8.57
N ILE A 267 20.34 -57.42 -7.85
CA ILE A 267 21.77 -57.71 -8.13
C ILE A 267 22.52 -56.42 -8.53
N GLY A 268 23.64 -56.01 -7.95
CA GLY A 268 24.54 -56.58 -6.94
C GLY A 268 25.66 -55.56 -6.67
N ALA A 269 26.31 -55.68 -5.52
CA ALA A 269 27.28 -54.73 -4.98
C ALA A 269 28.62 -54.66 -5.75
N SER A 270 29.28 -53.49 -5.73
CA SER A 270 30.60 -53.28 -5.09
C SER A 270 31.47 -52.19 -5.77
N SER A 271 32.18 -51.47 -4.90
CA SER A 271 33.50 -50.85 -5.08
C SER A 271 33.65 -49.42 -5.63
N THR A 272 33.89 -48.52 -4.66
CA THR A 272 35.02 -47.57 -4.54
C THR A 272 35.38 -46.61 -5.68
N LEU A 273 35.28 -45.30 -5.40
CA LEU A 273 36.47 -44.43 -5.34
C LEU A 273 36.18 -43.17 -4.52
N ASN A 274 36.85 -43.04 -3.38
CA ASN A 274 36.89 -41.83 -2.54
C ASN A 274 38.21 -41.09 -2.83
N ALA A 275 38.13 -39.82 -3.22
CA ALA A 275 39.26 -38.90 -3.25
C ALA A 275 39.03 -37.75 -2.24
N ARG A 276 39.73 -37.88 -1.10
CA ARG A 276 40.55 -36.88 -0.35
C ARG A 276 40.67 -35.47 -0.99
N ILE A 277 40.74 -34.30 -0.33
CA ILE A 277 41.26 -33.79 0.96
C ILE A 277 40.68 -32.34 1.10
N ASN A 278 40.07 -31.90 2.20
CA ASN A 278 40.58 -31.39 3.50
C ASN A 278 41.13 -29.93 3.55
N LEU A 279 40.43 -29.12 4.38
CA LEU A 279 40.89 -28.15 5.40
C LEU A 279 41.35 -26.70 5.07
N GLN A 280 40.81 -25.79 5.93
CA GLN A 280 41.38 -24.54 6.49
C GLN A 280 41.32 -23.26 5.60
N ARG A 281 41.00 -22.04 6.08
CA ARG A 281 41.14 -21.38 7.41
C ARG A 281 40.40 -20.00 7.41
N SER A 282 40.08 -19.51 8.63
CA SER A 282 40.05 -18.08 9.08
C SER A 282 38.93 -17.16 8.53
N THR A 283 38.35 -16.20 9.26
CA THR A 283 38.74 -15.45 10.49
C THR A 283 37.51 -14.77 11.08
N ALA A 284 37.43 -14.67 12.41
CA ALA A 284 36.49 -13.81 13.13
C ALA A 284 37.12 -12.43 13.40
N VAL A 285 36.37 -11.34 13.17
CA VAL A 285 36.55 -10.05 13.86
C VAL A 285 35.16 -9.50 14.14
N GLY A 286 34.86 -9.28 15.42
CA GLY A 286 33.56 -8.84 15.92
C GLY A 286 33.29 -7.36 15.72
N LEU A 287 32.02 -7.03 15.48
CA LEU A 287 31.47 -5.70 15.67
C LEU A 287 30.34 -5.82 16.71
N ARG A 288 30.53 -5.20 17.89
CA ARG A 288 29.52 -5.09 18.95
C ARG A 288 28.42 -4.14 18.48
N ILE A 289 27.17 -4.60 18.48
CA ILE A 289 25.98 -3.75 18.32
C ILE A 289 25.66 -3.16 19.71
N ARG A 290 25.64 -1.82 19.82
CA ARG A 290 25.18 -1.11 21.02
C ARG A 290 23.65 -1.10 21.04
N ASP A 291 23.10 -1.41 22.21
CA ASP A 291 21.69 -1.33 22.57
C ASP A 291 21.28 0.14 22.85
N PRO A 292 20.30 0.73 22.16
CA PRO A 292 19.93 2.14 22.28
C PRO A 292 18.92 2.41 23.39
N THR A 293 19.06 1.78 24.57
CA THR A 293 18.14 1.97 25.71
C THR A 293 18.80 2.59 26.96
N SER A 294 20.01 3.13 26.87
CA SER A 294 20.74 3.63 28.06
C SER A 294 20.91 5.15 28.20
N ASP A 295 20.42 5.99 27.29
CA ASP A 295 20.58 7.46 27.38
C ASP A 295 19.27 8.21 27.71
N LEU A 296 18.46 7.67 28.62
CA LEU A 296 17.35 8.37 29.28
C LEU A 296 17.45 8.25 30.81
N ILE A 297 18.54 8.76 31.38
CA ILE A 297 18.59 9.14 32.80
C ILE A 297 19.12 10.58 32.88
N GLY A 298 18.20 11.52 32.68
CA GLY A 298 18.41 12.94 32.90
C GLY A 298 18.44 13.25 34.40
N ARG A 299 19.52 13.91 34.81
CA ARG A 299 19.86 14.37 36.17
C ARG A 299 18.67 15.00 36.91
N GLN A 300 18.33 14.42 38.06
CA GLN A 300 17.54 15.05 39.12
C GLN A 300 18.35 16.22 39.71
N LYS A 301 17.73 17.40 39.80
CA LYS A 301 18.23 18.56 40.56
C LYS A 301 17.81 18.40 42.02
N ASP A 302 18.77 18.48 42.94
CA ASP A 302 18.52 18.60 44.37
C ASP A 302 17.79 19.92 44.71
N PRO A 303 16.77 19.92 45.58
CA PRO A 303 16.25 21.15 46.15
C PRO A 303 17.11 21.61 47.33
N ALA A 304 17.47 22.90 47.30
CA ALA A 304 18.19 23.61 48.35
C ALA A 304 17.42 23.58 49.68
N GLY A 305 18.12 23.26 50.77
CA GLY A 305 17.64 23.43 52.14
C GLY A 305 17.54 24.91 52.55
N PRO A 306 16.78 25.22 53.61
CA PRO A 306 16.49 26.59 54.01
C PRO A 306 17.71 27.26 54.67
N ARG A 307 17.94 28.54 54.36
CA ARG A 307 18.77 29.42 55.17
C ARG A 307 17.86 30.28 56.05
N SER A 308 18.15 30.20 57.36
CA SER A 308 17.92 31.17 58.45
C SER A 308 16.71 32.11 58.36
#